data_AF-A0A9D9C205-F1
#
_entry.id   AF-A0A9D9C205-F1
#
_cell.length_a   1.000
_cell.length_b   1.000
_cell.length_c   1.000
_cell.angle_alpha   90.00
_cell.angle_beta   90.00
_cell.angle_gamma   90.00
#
_symmetry.space_group_name_H-M   'P 1'
#
loop_
_entity.id
_entity.type
_entity.pdbx_description
1 polymer ?
#
loop_
_entity_poly.entity_id
_entity_poly.type
_entity_poly.pdbx_seq_one_letter_code
_entity_poly.pdbx_strand_id
1 'polypeptide(L)'
;MNKVRTRFAPSPTGFLHVGGLRTALYAYLYAKQNGGDFILRIEDTDLERYVEGAVEAIYKALDLTGIKPDEGPNEGGKYGPYVQTQRK
;
A
#
# COMPACT_ATOMS: atom_id res chain seq x y z
N MET A 1 9.65 -4.73 -23.09
CA MET A 1 9.92 -4.15 -21.75
C MET A 1 8.94 -4.76 -20.77
N ASN A 2 9.38 -5.13 -19.57
CA ASN A 2 8.48 -5.63 -18.53
C ASN A 2 7.64 -4.47 -17.99
N LYS A 3 6.37 -4.72 -17.69
CA LYS A 3 5.46 -3.73 -17.09
C LYS A 3 6.02 -3.27 -15.73
N VAL A 4 6.13 -1.96 -15.52
CA VAL A 4 6.59 -1.40 -14.24
C VAL A 4 5.57 -1.75 -13.16
N ARG A 5 6.06 -2.21 -12.01
CA ARG A 5 5.24 -2.53 -10.84
C ARG A 5 5.93 -1.99 -9.60
N THR A 6 5.29 -1.06 -8.90
CA THR A 6 5.80 -0.49 -7.65
C THR A 6 4.90 -0.90 -6.49
N ARG A 7 5.42 -0.87 -5.26
CA ARG A 7 4.58 -1.08 -4.08
C ARG A 7 4.87 -0.07 -2.99
N PHE A 8 3.80 0.33 -2.30
CA PHE A 8 3.86 0.92 -0.97
C PHE A 8 3.47 -0.17 0.04
N ALA A 9 4.37 -0.45 0.99
CA ALA A 9 4.26 -1.57 1.91
C ALA A 9 4.33 -1.11 3.38
N PRO A 10 3.30 -0.40 3.89
CA PRO A 10 3.29 0.08 5.27
C PRO A 10 2.98 -1.06 6.26
N SER A 11 3.54 -0.95 7.45
CA SER A 11 3.11 -1.75 8.60
C SER A 11 2.00 -1.00 9.36
N PRO A 12 0.96 -1.69 9.86
CA PRO A 12 -0.17 -1.08 10.57
C PRO A 12 0.16 -0.77 12.03
N THR A 13 1.25 -0.03 12.27
CA THR A 13 1.78 0.23 13.61
C THR A 13 1.52 1.67 14.10
N GLY A 14 0.55 2.36 13.50
CA GLY A 14 0.20 3.74 13.82
C GLY A 14 -0.18 4.57 12.58
N PHE A 15 -0.18 5.89 12.74
CA PHE A 15 -0.56 6.82 11.68
C PHE A 15 0.50 6.93 10.57
N LEU A 16 0.03 7.07 9.33
CA LEU A 16 0.90 7.36 8.19
C LEU A 16 1.51 8.76 8.34
N HIS A 17 2.83 8.82 8.56
CA HIS A 17 3.55 10.08 8.59
C HIS A 17 3.86 10.60 7.18
N VAL A 18 4.17 11.89 7.06
CA VAL A 18 4.46 12.58 5.78
C VAL A 18 5.55 11.88 4.97
N GLY A 19 6.60 11.37 5.63
CA GLY A 19 7.64 10.59 4.97
C GLY A 19 7.12 9.32 4.27
N GLY A 20 6.18 8.60 4.89
CA GLY A 20 5.56 7.42 4.29
C GLY A 20 4.65 7.79 3.13
N LEU A 21 3.86 8.87 3.28
CA LEU A 21 3.02 9.40 2.20
C LEU A 21 3.86 9.85 0.99
N ARG A 22 5.01 10.49 1.21
CA ARG A 22 5.95 10.84 0.13
C ARG A 22 6.44 9.61 -0.62
N THR A 23 6.78 8.52 0.09
CA THR A 23 7.19 7.26 -0.53
C THR A 23 6.06 6.66 -1.37
N ALA A 24 4.83 6.65 -0.85
CA ALA A 24 3.65 6.21 -1.61
C ALA A 24 3.46 7.05 -2.88
N LEU A 25 3.57 8.37 -2.76
CA LEU A 25 3.46 9.30 -3.89
C LEU A 25 4.50 9.02 -4.98
N TYR A 26 5.77 8.82 -4.62
CA TYR A 26 6.82 8.54 -5.61
C TYR A 26 6.60 7.19 -6.31
N ALA A 27 6.24 6.15 -5.55
CA ALA A 27 5.93 4.85 -6.12
C ALA A 27 4.72 4.92 -7.08
N TYR A 28 3.68 5.65 -6.69
CA TYR A 28 2.48 5.89 -7.50
C TYR A 28 2.82 6.64 -8.79
N LEU A 29 3.45 7.82 -8.70
CA LEU A 29 3.79 8.64 -9.87
C LEU A 29 4.72 7.90 -10.83
N TYR A 30 5.71 7.16 -10.30
CA TYR A 30 6.61 6.37 -11.13
C TYR A 30 5.87 5.27 -11.89
N ALA A 31 4.94 4.56 -11.25
CA ALA A 31 4.11 3.57 -11.92
C ALA A 31 3.25 4.23 -13.00
N LYS A 32 2.52 5.30 -12.68
CA LYS A 32 1.62 5.96 -13.64
C LYS A 32 2.35 6.58 -14.82
N GLN A 33 3.50 7.22 -14.61
CA GLN A 33 4.32 7.77 -15.69
C GLN A 33 4.78 6.69 -16.69
N ASN A 34 4.96 5.46 -16.24
CA ASN A 34 5.42 4.34 -17.06
C ASN A 34 4.28 3.38 -17.49
N GLY A 35 3.00 3.76 -17.32
CA GLY A 35 1.87 2.87 -17.63
C GLY A 35 1.85 1.56 -16.83
N GLY A 36 2.44 1.59 -15.63
CA GLY A 36 2.59 0.46 -14.72
C GLY A 36 1.52 0.39 -13.64
N ASP A 37 1.70 -0.57 -12.72
CA ASP A 37 0.79 -0.80 -11.58
C ASP A 37 1.41 -0.32 -10.26
N PHE A 38 0.61 0.34 -9.44
CA PHE A 38 0.93 0.71 -8.06
C PHE A 38 0.18 -0.21 -7.09
N ILE A 39 0.92 -0.92 -6.23
CA ILE A 39 0.37 -1.92 -5.32
C ILE A 39 0.42 -1.41 -3.87
N LEU A 40 -0.67 -1.59 -3.13
CA LEU A 40 -0.69 -1.48 -1.66
C LEU A 40 -0.56 -2.88 -1.06
N ARG A 41 0.35 -3.06 -0.11
CA ARG A 41 0.48 -4.31 0.66
C ARG A 41 0.64 -4.01 2.14
N ILE A 42 -0.16 -4.64 2.98
CA ILE A 42 -0.09 -4.44 4.43
C ILE A 42 0.93 -5.44 5.00
N GLU A 43 1.99 -4.93 5.62
CA GLU A 43 3.04 -5.72 6.26
C GLU A 43 2.74 -5.84 7.76
N ASP A 44 1.80 -6.71 8.11
CA ASP A 44 1.22 -6.91 9.45
C ASP A 44 1.83 -8.09 10.21
N THR A 45 3.05 -8.51 9.87
CA THR A 45 3.70 -9.66 10.53
C THR A 45 4.12 -9.39 11.97
N ASP A 46 4.31 -8.14 12.34
CA ASP A 46 4.60 -7.73 13.72
C ASP A 46 3.31 -7.47 14.48
N LEU A 47 2.73 -8.55 15.01
CA LEU A 47 1.44 -8.52 15.71
C LEU A 47 1.49 -7.73 17.03
N GLU A 48 2.65 -7.64 17.68
CA GLU A 48 2.80 -6.90 18.94
C GLU A 48 2.66 -5.39 18.75
N ARG A 49 3.07 -4.89 17.57
CA ARG A 49 2.97 -3.47 17.21
C ARG A 49 1.70 -3.14 16.43
N TYR A 50 0.79 -4.09 16.21
CA TYR A 50 -0.44 -3.85 15.48
C TYR A 50 -1.32 -2.82 16.21
N VAL A 51 -1.76 -1.80 15.49
CA VAL A 51 -2.69 -0.78 15.98
C VAL A 51 -4.01 -0.91 15.23
N GLU A 52 -5.09 -1.20 15.97
CA GLU A 52 -6.44 -1.22 15.43
C GLU A 52 -6.78 0.14 14.78
N GLY A 53 -7.36 0.12 13.58
CA GLY A 53 -7.67 1.33 12.81
C GLY A 53 -6.50 1.88 11.97
N ALA A 54 -5.28 1.33 12.08
CA ALA A 54 -4.14 1.83 11.32
C ALA A 54 -4.27 1.57 9.81
N VAL A 55 -4.85 0.44 9.43
CA VAL A 55 -5.09 0.11 8.01
C VAL A 55 -6.09 1.08 7.38
N GLU A 56 -7.17 1.39 8.10
CA GLU A 56 -8.19 2.37 7.72
C GLU A 56 -7.60 3.78 7.60
N ALA A 57 -6.70 4.14 8.54
CA ALA A 57 -6.00 5.42 8.49
C ALA A 57 -5.06 5.53 7.27
N ILE A 58 -4.38 4.44 6.89
CA ILE A 58 -3.58 4.36 5.67
C ILE A 58 -4.46 4.59 4.44
N TYR A 59 -5.56 3.85 4.30
CA TYR A 59 -6.50 4.01 3.18
C TYR A 59 -7.07 5.42 3.10
N LYS A 60 -7.51 5.99 4.23
CA LYS A 60 -8.01 7.37 4.29
C LYS A 60 -6.97 8.38 3.82
N ALA A 61 -5.70 8.22 4.17
CA ALA A 61 -4.65 9.13 3.74
C ALA A 61 -4.39 9.03 2.22
N LEU A 62 -4.40 7.81 1.66
CA LEU A 62 -4.29 7.58 0.23
C LEU A 62 -5.48 8.19 -0.54
N ASP A 63 -6.70 8.00 -0.05
CA ASP A 63 -7.92 8.57 -0.65
C ASP A 63 -7.90 10.10 -0.63
N LEU A 64 -7.55 10.72 0.50
CA LEU A 64 -7.45 12.19 0.63
C LEU A 64 -6.43 12.81 -0.33
N THR A 65 -5.42 12.03 -0.74
CA THR A 65 -4.36 12.50 -1.66
C THR A 65 -4.58 12.05 -3.11
N GLY A 66 -5.65 11.30 -3.37
CA GLY A 66 -5.95 10.75 -4.71
C GLY A 66 -4.98 9.66 -5.15
N ILE A 67 -4.18 9.07 -4.25
CA ILE A 67 -3.31 7.95 -4.55
C ILE A 67 -4.15 6.67 -4.53
N LYS A 68 -4.37 6.06 -5.68
CA LYS A 68 -5.21 4.86 -5.81
C LYS A 68 -4.37 3.62 -6.15
N PRO A 69 -4.35 2.59 -5.31
CA PRO A 69 -3.77 1.30 -5.65
C PRO A 69 -4.50 0.67 -6.85
N ASP A 70 -3.73 0.02 -7.72
CA ASP A 70 -4.26 -0.86 -8.78
C ASP A 70 -4.48 -2.29 -8.23
N GLU A 71 -3.71 -2.65 -7.19
CA GLU A 71 -3.81 -3.90 -6.46
C GLU A 71 -3.66 -3.63 -4.96
N GLY A 72 -4.39 -4.36 -4.12
CA GLY A 72 -4.35 -4.16 -2.68
C GLY A 72 -5.39 -4.99 -1.92
N PRO A 73 -5.43 -4.87 -0.58
CA PRO A 73 -6.39 -5.60 0.25
C PRO A 73 -7.85 -5.43 -0.19
N ASN A 74 -8.25 -4.20 -0.55
CA ASN A 74 -9.60 -3.86 -0.97
C ASN A 74 -9.80 -4.01 -2.49
N GLU A 75 -8.75 -3.72 -3.26
CA GLU A 75 -8.77 -3.71 -4.72
C GLU A 75 -8.68 -5.12 -5.31
N GLY A 76 -8.18 -6.08 -4.52
CA GLY A 76 -7.84 -7.41 -5.00
C GLY A 76 -6.66 -7.36 -5.96
N GLY A 77 -6.60 -8.36 -6.84
CA GLY A 77 -5.53 -8.49 -7.83
C GLY A 77 -4.96 -9.90 -7.91
N LYS A 78 -4.22 -10.16 -8.99
CA LYS A 78 -3.73 -11.50 -9.36
C LYS A 78 -2.78 -12.11 -8.32
N TYR A 79 -2.16 -11.29 -7.48
CA TYR A 79 -1.09 -11.70 -6.57
C TYR A 79 -1.52 -11.67 -5.11
N GLY A 80 -2.83 -11.59 -4.84
CA GLY A 80 -3.36 -11.62 -3.48
C GLY A 80 -3.05 -12.93 -2.74
N PRO A 81 -3.28 -12.96 -1.41
CA PRO A 81 -3.80 -11.86 -0.59
C PRO A 81 -2.74 -10.78 -0.30
N TYR A 82 -3.15 -9.51 -0.23
CA TYR A 82 -2.26 -8.35 -0.05
C TYR A 82 -2.06 -7.93 1.41
N VAL A 83 -2.49 -8.76 2.35
CA VAL A 83 -2.16 -8.68 3.78
C VAL A 83 -1.21 -9.83 4.08
N GLN A 84 -0.05 -9.54 4.67
CA GLN A 84 1.04 -10.50 4.74
C GLN A 84 0.73 -11.70 5.64
N THR A 85 0.05 -11.52 6.76
CA THR A 85 -0.38 -12.62 7.64
C THR A 85 -1.37 -13.59 6.99
N GLN A 86 -2.04 -13.18 5.91
CA GLN A 86 -2.95 -14.02 5.13
C GLN A 86 -2.22 -14.88 4.09
N ARG A 87 -0.92 -14.65 3.87
CA ARG A 87 -0.08 -15.43 2.94
C ARG A 87 0.59 -16.56 3.72
N LYS A 88 0.03 -17.76 3.64
CA LYS A 88 0.61 -19.00 4.18
C LYS A 88 1.37 -19.77 3.10
#